data_AF-A9FBX8-F1
#
_entry.id   AF-A9FBX8-F1
#
_cell.length_a   1.000
_cell.length_b   1.000
_cell.length_c   1.000
_cell.angle_alpha   90.00
_cell.angle_beta   90.00
_cell.angle_gamma   90.00
#
_symmetry.space_group_name_H-M   'P 1'
#
loop_
_entity.id
_entity.type
_entity.pdbx_description
1 polymer ?
#
loop_
_entity_poly.entity_id
_entity_poly.type
_entity_poly.pdbx_seq_one_letter_code
_entity_poly.pdbx_strand_id
1 'polypeptide(L)'
;MSRLSERAFAEMVEAGCPACGGQKLNLRSYVDGLVPLMEGEPVGPVKWVYKGEMFVDGLYEITCGACQHLVFTDDRCPRCHAEGGLARGLTTTNAYAVPERCSRCEHIEVRYIAFVPMRVKYEGKRADRAQTSVELHDPGFHGYRVDCKDCGKIAERADACPICESPAPIRARFS
;
A
#
# COMPACT_ATOMS: atom_id res chain seq x y z
N MET A 1 -6.10 12.22 -8.12
CA MET A 1 -7.22 11.92 -7.21
C MET A 1 -7.58 10.47 -7.43
N SER A 2 -7.61 9.63 -6.38
CA SER A 2 -8.20 8.29 -6.46
C SER A 2 -9.63 8.38 -7.00
N ARG A 3 -10.14 7.30 -7.60
CA ARG A 3 -11.54 7.29 -8.07
C ARG A 3 -12.52 7.52 -6.92
N LEU A 4 -12.15 7.02 -5.74
CA LEU A 4 -12.88 7.24 -4.51
C LEU A 4 -12.27 8.43 -3.76
N SER A 5 -12.98 9.55 -3.71
CA SER A 5 -12.63 10.65 -2.83
C SER A 5 -12.88 10.28 -1.36
N GLU A 6 -12.22 10.95 -0.41
CA GLU A 6 -12.48 10.76 1.02
C GLU A 6 -13.97 10.96 1.36
N ARG A 7 -14.63 11.95 0.75
CA ARG A 7 -16.07 12.18 0.92
C ARG A 7 -16.89 10.99 0.42
N ALA A 8 -16.62 10.50 -0.79
CA ALA A 8 -17.34 9.36 -1.35
C ALA A 8 -17.10 8.07 -0.55
N PHE A 9 -15.90 7.92 0.02
CA PHE A 9 -15.59 6.84 0.95
C PHE A 9 -16.41 6.96 2.24
N ALA A 10 -16.46 8.15 2.85
CA ALA A 10 -17.24 8.40 4.06
C ALA A 10 -18.74 8.15 3.85
N GLU A 11 -19.32 8.62 2.74
CA GLU A 11 -20.71 8.36 2.35
C GLU A 11 -20.99 6.86 2.22
N MET A 12 -20.06 6.10 1.64
CA MET A 12 -20.20 4.65 1.48
C MET A 12 -20.11 3.90 2.80
N VAL A 13 -19.18 4.30 3.67
CA VAL A 13 -19.06 3.75 5.03
C VAL A 13 -20.31 4.00 5.84
N GLU A 14 -20.87 5.21 5.79
CA GLU A 14 -22.10 5.58 6.49
C GLU A 14 -23.32 4.79 5.98
N ALA A 15 -23.43 4.62 4.65
CA ALA A 15 -24.50 3.83 4.04
C ALA A 15 -24.40 2.33 4.37
N GLY A 16 -23.18 1.81 4.56
CA GLY A 16 -22.93 0.39 4.78
C GLY A 16 -23.19 -0.47 3.53
N CYS A 17 -23.44 -1.76 3.74
CA CYS A 17 -23.67 -2.70 2.65
C CYS A 17 -25.08 -2.54 2.05
N PRO A 18 -25.22 -2.26 0.74
CA PRO A 18 -26.53 -2.10 0.11
C PRO A 18 -27.33 -3.41 0.02
N ALA A 19 -26.67 -4.56 0.12
CA ALA A 19 -27.32 -5.86 -0.04
C ALA A 19 -27.97 -6.38 1.26
N CYS A 20 -27.37 -6.10 2.42
CA CYS A 20 -27.84 -6.66 3.70
C CYS A 20 -27.93 -5.63 4.84
N GLY A 21 -27.64 -4.34 4.58
CA GLY A 21 -27.62 -3.28 5.59
C GLY A 21 -26.48 -3.39 6.61
N GLY A 22 -25.54 -4.32 6.42
CA GLY A 22 -24.43 -4.53 7.34
C GLY A 22 -23.43 -3.38 7.35
N GLN A 23 -22.98 -2.96 8.53
CA GLN A 23 -22.09 -1.81 8.75
C GLN A 23 -20.60 -2.17 8.79
N LYS A 24 -20.29 -3.47 8.75
CA LYS A 24 -18.92 -3.96 8.72
C LYS A 24 -18.45 -4.08 7.28
N LEU A 25 -17.34 -3.43 6.94
CA LEU A 25 -16.72 -3.46 5.63
C LEU A 25 -15.28 -4.01 5.75
N ASN A 26 -14.86 -4.85 4.81
CA ASN A 26 -13.48 -5.27 4.63
C ASN A 26 -12.90 -4.48 3.46
N LEU A 27 -11.76 -3.84 3.68
CA LEU A 27 -11.11 -2.96 2.72
C LEU A 27 -9.80 -3.57 2.29
N ARG A 28 -9.47 -3.42 1.00
CA ARG A 28 -8.15 -3.75 0.47
C ARG A 28 -7.58 -2.55 -0.27
N SER A 29 -6.34 -2.21 0.07
CA SER A 29 -5.66 -1.02 -0.43
C SER A 29 -4.17 -1.28 -0.60
N TYR A 30 -3.50 -0.45 -1.38
CA TYR A 30 -2.04 -0.36 -1.44
C TYR A 30 -1.55 0.87 -0.67
N VAL A 31 -0.76 0.64 0.38
CA VAL A 31 -0.24 1.72 1.26
C VAL A 31 1.28 1.68 1.35
N ASP A 32 1.88 2.79 1.76
CA ASP A 32 3.31 2.84 2.05
C ASP A 32 3.60 2.11 3.37
N GLY A 33 4.50 1.14 3.30
CA GLY A 33 5.04 0.40 4.42
C GLY A 33 6.55 0.63 4.53
N LEU A 34 7.05 0.68 5.74
CA LEU A 34 8.46 0.72 6.08
C LEU A 34 8.84 -0.60 6.76
N VAL A 35 9.83 -1.28 6.20
CA VAL A 35 10.42 -2.52 6.73
C VAL A 35 11.84 -2.21 7.20
N PRO A 36 12.15 -2.40 8.50
CA PRO A 36 13.54 -2.33 8.95
C PRO A 36 14.28 -3.57 8.44
N LEU A 37 15.43 -3.35 7.81
CA LEU A 37 16.32 -4.40 7.33
C LEU A 37 17.64 -4.38 8.11
N MET A 38 18.20 -5.56 8.33
CA MET A 38 19.57 -5.76 8.78
C MET A 38 20.22 -6.81 7.88
N GLU A 39 21.30 -6.44 7.17
CA GLU A 39 21.97 -7.36 6.22
C GLU A 39 21.02 -7.92 5.14
N GLY A 40 20.03 -7.11 4.74
CA GLY A 40 19.06 -7.46 3.70
C GLY A 40 17.83 -8.19 4.21
N GLU A 41 17.84 -8.61 5.48
CA GLU A 41 16.76 -9.39 6.07
C GLU A 41 15.82 -8.51 6.91
N PRO A 42 14.48 -8.71 6.82
CA PRO A 42 13.52 -8.03 7.69
C PRO A 42 13.73 -8.38 9.18
N VAL A 43 13.97 -7.38 10.02
CA VAL A 43 14.14 -7.55 11.48
C VAL A 43 12.92 -7.10 12.30
N GLY A 44 11.78 -6.86 11.63
CA GLY A 44 10.57 -6.46 12.31
C GLY A 44 9.37 -6.32 11.39
N PRO A 45 8.17 -6.10 11.96
CA PRO A 45 6.96 -5.97 11.18
C PRO A 45 6.96 -4.69 10.34
N VAL A 46 6.19 -4.70 9.26
CA VAL A 46 5.90 -3.52 8.45
C VAL A 46 5.32 -2.42 9.35
N LYS A 47 5.92 -1.24 9.30
CA LYS A 47 5.42 -0.01 9.91
C LYS A 47 4.73 0.81 8.83
N TRP A 48 3.45 1.14 9.04
CA TRP A 48 2.68 1.90 8.08
C TRP A 48 3.11 3.38 8.07
N VAL A 49 3.38 3.94 6.88
CA VAL A 49 3.90 5.31 6.70
C VAL A 49 2.79 6.30 6.29
N TYR A 50 1.52 5.89 6.36
CA TYR A 50 0.39 6.76 6.05
C TYR A 50 -0.12 7.50 7.30
N LYS A 51 -0.71 8.69 7.10
CA LYS A 51 -1.39 9.49 8.13
C LYS A 51 -2.90 9.35 7.93
N GLY A 52 -3.65 9.15 9.02
CA GLY A 52 -5.12 9.15 8.99
C GLY A 52 -5.73 8.22 7.93
N GLU A 53 -6.65 8.75 7.12
CA GLU A 53 -7.40 8.01 6.09
C GLU A 53 -6.72 8.01 4.70
N MET A 54 -5.43 8.35 4.61
CA MET A 54 -4.70 8.35 3.33
C MET A 54 -4.66 6.99 2.61
N PHE A 55 -5.11 5.91 3.25
CA PHE A 55 -5.29 4.63 2.57
C PHE A 55 -6.39 4.63 1.50
N VAL A 56 -7.31 5.60 1.53
CA VAL A 56 -8.37 5.75 0.51
C VAL A 56 -7.77 5.96 -0.88
N ASP A 57 -6.61 6.61 -0.97
CA ASP A 57 -5.95 6.84 -2.26
C ASP A 57 -5.48 5.55 -2.94
N GLY A 58 -5.20 4.52 -2.15
CA GLY A 58 -4.74 3.21 -2.62
C GLY A 58 -5.84 2.14 -2.69
N LEU A 59 -7.09 2.50 -2.37
CA LEU A 59 -8.18 1.55 -2.19
C LEU A 59 -8.63 0.96 -3.53
N TYR A 60 -8.76 -0.36 -3.58
CA TYR A 60 -9.13 -1.08 -4.80
C TYR A 60 -10.25 -2.10 -4.59
N GLU A 61 -10.61 -2.42 -3.35
CA GLU A 61 -11.71 -3.34 -3.06
C GLU A 61 -12.36 -2.98 -1.71
N ILE A 62 -13.69 -2.99 -1.68
CA ILE A 62 -14.48 -2.98 -0.45
C ILE A 62 -15.53 -4.09 -0.54
N THR A 63 -15.55 -4.99 0.43
CA THR A 63 -16.56 -6.05 0.56
C THR A 63 -17.30 -5.95 1.89
N CYS A 64 -18.56 -6.38 1.92
CA CYS A 64 -19.32 -6.47 3.15
C CYS A 64 -18.77 -7.57 4.06
N GLY A 65 -18.49 -7.24 5.32
CA GLY A 65 -18.03 -8.21 6.31
C GLY A 65 -19.06 -9.27 6.70
N ALA A 66 -20.35 -9.03 6.45
CA ALA A 66 -21.43 -9.97 6.78
C ALA A 66 -21.78 -10.89 5.59
N CYS A 67 -22.18 -10.32 4.45
CA CYS A 67 -22.65 -11.09 3.29
C CYS A 67 -21.65 -11.22 2.14
N GLN A 68 -20.43 -10.68 2.28
CA GLN A 68 -19.37 -10.70 1.25
C GLN A 68 -19.72 -9.98 -0.06
N HIS A 69 -20.82 -9.21 -0.10
CA HIS A 69 -21.17 -8.40 -1.25
C HIS A 69 -20.06 -7.39 -1.59
N LEU A 70 -19.70 -7.31 -2.88
CA LEU A 70 -18.71 -6.36 -3.38
C LEU A 70 -19.34 -4.97 -3.49
N VAL A 71 -18.91 -4.05 -2.63
CA VAL A 71 -19.42 -2.68 -2.56
C VAL A 71 -18.66 -1.76 -3.51
N PHE A 72 -17.36 -2.01 -3.69
CA PHE A 72 -16.49 -1.22 -4.56
C PHE A 72 -15.35 -2.07 -5.12
N THR A 73 -14.95 -1.78 -6.36
CA THR A 73 -13.72 -2.30 -6.95
C THR A 73 -13.11 -1.31 -7.95
N ASP A 74 -11.79 -1.33 -8.08
CA ASP A 74 -11.02 -0.62 -9.12
C ASP A 74 -9.83 -1.51 -9.54
N ASP A 75 -9.66 -1.74 -10.84
CA ASP A 75 -8.64 -2.62 -11.41
C ASP A 75 -7.36 -1.87 -11.84
N ARG A 76 -7.38 -0.55 -11.76
CA ARG A 76 -6.25 0.31 -12.12
C ARG A 76 -5.19 0.30 -11.04
N CYS A 77 -3.95 0.61 -11.43
CA CYS A 77 -2.86 0.73 -10.48
C CYS A 77 -3.19 1.77 -9.39
N PRO A 78 -3.16 1.42 -8.09
CA PRO A 78 -3.47 2.37 -7.03
C PRO A 78 -2.46 3.53 -6.88
N ARG A 79 -1.35 3.47 -7.63
CA ARG A 79 -0.29 4.48 -7.60
C ARG A 79 -0.32 5.47 -8.77
N CYS A 80 -0.53 4.97 -9.99
CA CYS A 80 -0.47 5.77 -11.22
C CYS A 80 -1.76 5.70 -12.06
N HIS A 81 -2.73 4.89 -11.67
CA HIS A 81 -3.99 4.60 -12.37
C HIS A 81 -3.88 4.01 -13.77
N ALA A 82 -2.72 3.42 -14.11
CA ALA A 82 -2.61 2.65 -15.34
C ALA A 82 -3.61 1.48 -15.34
N GLU A 83 -4.28 1.29 -16.47
CA GLU A 83 -5.25 0.21 -16.68
C GLU A 83 -4.61 -1.17 -16.52
N GLY A 84 -5.36 -2.09 -15.88
CA GLY A 84 -4.88 -3.42 -15.47
C GLY A 84 -3.69 -3.42 -14.52
N GLY A 85 -3.29 -2.26 -14.00
CA GLY A 85 -2.08 -2.11 -13.20
C GLY A 85 -2.20 -2.71 -11.80
N LEU A 86 -3.43 -2.88 -11.27
CA LEU A 86 -3.62 -3.61 -10.02
C LEU A 86 -3.29 -5.08 -10.19
N ALA A 87 -3.81 -5.72 -11.24
CA ALA A 87 -3.59 -7.13 -11.51
C ALA A 87 -2.07 -7.42 -11.62
N ARG A 88 -1.36 -6.61 -12.40
CA ARG A 88 0.11 -6.68 -12.50
C ARG A 88 0.78 -6.51 -11.14
N GLY A 89 0.39 -5.48 -10.39
CA GLY A 89 0.96 -5.23 -9.06
C GLY A 89 0.77 -6.41 -8.11
N LEU A 90 -0.42 -7.00 -8.04
CA LEU A 90 -0.69 -8.11 -7.13
C LEU A 90 0.04 -9.42 -7.49
N THR A 91 0.45 -9.61 -8.74
CA THR A 91 1.04 -10.88 -9.20
C THR A 91 2.54 -10.81 -9.51
N THR A 92 3.13 -9.62 -9.53
CA THR A 92 4.57 -9.44 -9.80
C THR A 92 5.36 -9.37 -8.50
N THR A 93 6.59 -9.89 -8.55
CA THR A 93 7.55 -9.80 -7.45
C THR A 93 8.25 -8.45 -7.46
N ASN A 94 8.77 -8.07 -6.29
CA ASN A 94 9.55 -6.84 -6.13
C ASN A 94 10.77 -6.83 -7.07
N ALA A 95 10.83 -5.85 -7.99
CA ALA A 95 11.98 -5.64 -8.86
C ALA A 95 13.02 -4.67 -8.28
N TYR A 96 12.70 -3.98 -7.18
CA TYR A 96 13.63 -3.06 -6.53
C TYR A 96 14.62 -3.83 -5.66
N ALA A 97 15.92 -3.58 -5.84
CA ALA A 97 16.96 -4.31 -5.13
C ALA A 97 16.88 -4.07 -3.62
N VAL A 98 16.98 -5.16 -2.85
CA VAL A 98 17.04 -5.14 -1.39
C VAL A 98 18.51 -5.02 -0.98
N PRO A 99 18.95 -3.89 -0.38
CA PRO A 99 20.34 -3.74 -0.01
C PRO A 99 20.66 -4.40 1.34
N GLU A 100 21.83 -5.01 1.43
CA GLU A 100 22.35 -5.55 2.70
C GLU A 100 22.84 -4.46 3.67
N ARG A 101 23.26 -3.31 3.13
CA ARG A 101 23.85 -2.22 3.91
C ARG A 101 23.67 -0.88 3.23
N CYS A 102 23.88 0.20 3.98
CA CYS A 102 23.97 1.53 3.43
C CYS A 102 25.16 1.65 2.46
N SER A 103 24.91 2.05 1.22
CA SER A 103 25.96 2.22 0.20
C SER A 103 26.88 3.43 0.44
N ARG A 104 26.60 4.26 1.46
CA ARG A 104 27.41 5.45 1.80
C ARG A 104 28.26 5.28 3.06
N CYS A 105 27.71 4.69 4.12
CA CYS A 105 28.39 4.54 5.42
C CYS A 105 28.54 3.09 5.88
N GLU A 106 28.15 2.11 5.05
CA GLU A 106 28.23 0.67 5.31
C GLU A 106 27.46 0.15 6.53
N HIS A 107 26.68 1.01 7.19
CA HIS A 107 25.79 0.59 8.28
C HIS A 107 24.79 -0.46 7.78
N ILE A 108 24.74 -1.59 8.48
CA ILE A 108 23.93 -2.76 8.13
C ILE A 108 22.42 -2.55 8.35
N GLU A 109 22.01 -1.59 9.19
CA GLU A 109 20.60 -1.26 9.40
C GLU A 109 20.14 -0.20 8.38
N VAL A 110 19.14 -0.55 7.59
CA VAL A 110 18.48 0.36 6.65
C VAL A 110 16.96 0.23 6.74
N ARG A 111 16.24 1.28 6.32
CA ARG A 111 14.78 1.29 6.24
C ARG A 111 14.39 1.15 4.78
N TYR A 112 13.65 0.10 4.47
CA TYR A 112 13.16 -0.20 3.14
C TYR A 112 11.69 0.23 3.03
N ILE A 113 11.37 1.10 2.09
CA ILE A 113 10.04 1.67 1.93
C ILE A 113 9.43 1.10 0.65
N ALA A 114 8.20 0.62 0.78
CA ALA A 114 7.51 -0.15 -0.25
C ALA A 114 6.01 0.17 -0.30
N PHE A 115 5.39 -0.08 -1.44
CA PHE A 115 3.95 -0.24 -1.56
C PHE A 115 3.57 -1.67 -1.21
N VAL A 116 2.69 -1.82 -0.22
CA VAL A 116 2.29 -3.11 0.31
C VAL A 116 0.77 -3.21 0.28
N PRO A 117 0.20 -4.34 -0.22
CA PRO A 117 -1.23 -4.57 -0.15
C PRO A 117 -1.61 -4.79 1.31
N MET A 118 -2.58 -4.04 1.79
CA MET A 118 -3.10 -4.16 3.13
C MET A 118 -4.58 -4.54 3.14
N ARG A 119 -5.01 -5.08 4.27
CA ARG A 119 -6.40 -5.32 4.63
C ARG A 119 -6.73 -4.56 5.90
N VAL A 120 -7.91 -3.94 5.93
CA VAL A 120 -8.45 -3.23 7.09
C VAL A 120 -9.91 -3.62 7.23
N LYS A 121 -10.37 -3.90 8.45
CA LYS A 121 -11.81 -3.98 8.75
C LYS A 121 -12.26 -2.61 9.22
N TYR A 122 -13.43 -2.19 8.78
CA TYR A 122 -14.02 -0.91 9.14
C TYR A 122 -15.43 -1.15 9.66
N GLU A 123 -15.76 -0.52 10.79
CA GLU A 123 -17.06 -0.63 11.42
C GLU A 123 -17.46 0.73 12.00
N GLY A 124 -18.57 1.29 11.49
CA GLY A 124 -19.05 2.60 11.90
C GLY A 124 -18.11 3.75 11.53
N LYS A 125 -17.34 4.26 12.50
CA LYS A 125 -16.35 5.35 12.31
C LYS A 125 -14.93 4.94 12.69
N ARG A 126 -14.68 3.63 12.81
CA ARG A 126 -13.40 3.10 13.27
C ARG A 126 -12.88 2.04 12.30
N ALA A 127 -11.61 2.17 11.97
CA ALA A 127 -10.84 1.16 11.28
C ALA A 127 -10.03 0.34 12.28
N ASP A 128 -10.00 -0.97 12.09
CA ASP A 128 -9.01 -1.85 12.71
C ASP A 128 -7.60 -1.49 12.24
N ARG A 129 -6.59 -1.99 12.97
CA ARG A 129 -5.20 -1.87 12.53
C ARG A 129 -5.02 -2.54 11.17
N ALA A 130 -4.36 -1.83 10.25
CA ALA A 130 -3.97 -2.39 8.96
C ALA A 130 -3.08 -3.63 9.13
N GLN A 131 -3.39 -4.65 8.33
CA GLN A 131 -2.70 -5.93 8.29
C GLN A 131 -2.26 -6.22 6.86
N THR A 132 -1.18 -6.98 6.70
CA THR A 132 -0.80 -7.55 5.42
C THR A 132 -0.43 -9.02 5.61
N SER A 133 -0.54 -9.78 4.53
CA SER A 133 -0.09 -11.17 4.45
C SER A 133 0.99 -11.33 3.38
N VAL A 134 1.62 -10.22 2.97
CA VAL A 134 2.62 -10.17 1.91
C VAL A 134 3.94 -9.74 2.56
N GLU A 135 4.95 -10.57 2.41
CA GLU A 135 6.31 -10.36 2.90
C GLU A 135 7.22 -9.76 1.81
N LEU A 136 8.47 -9.42 2.17
CA LEU A 136 9.41 -8.68 1.32
C LEU A 136 9.62 -9.29 -0.08
N HIS A 137 9.58 -10.63 -0.18
CA HIS A 137 9.83 -11.38 -1.40
C HIS A 137 8.56 -11.88 -2.09
N ASP A 138 7.39 -11.66 -1.48
CA ASP A 138 6.13 -12.13 -2.03
C ASP A 138 5.66 -11.26 -3.20
N PRO A 139 4.91 -11.84 -4.16
CA PRO A 139 4.17 -11.07 -5.13
C PRO A 139 3.26 -10.03 -4.47
N GLY A 140 3.25 -8.82 -5.03
CA GLY A 140 2.49 -7.71 -4.46
C GLY A 140 3.29 -6.77 -3.59
N PHE A 141 4.48 -7.15 -3.11
CA PHE A 141 5.37 -6.24 -2.38
C PHE A 141 6.22 -5.43 -3.36
N HIS A 142 6.23 -4.10 -3.25
CA HIS A 142 6.89 -3.24 -4.23
C HIS A 142 7.76 -2.17 -3.58
N GLY A 143 9.05 -2.46 -3.40
CA GLY A 143 10.02 -1.52 -2.89
C GLY A 143 10.25 -0.34 -3.84
N TYR A 144 10.55 0.83 -3.28
CA TYR A 144 10.89 1.99 -4.09
C TYR A 144 11.87 2.97 -3.45
N ARG A 145 12.14 2.88 -2.14
CA ARG A 145 13.08 3.79 -1.48
C ARG A 145 13.83 3.09 -0.35
N VAL A 146 15.08 3.51 -0.13
CA VAL A 146 15.89 3.07 1.00
C VAL A 146 16.42 4.29 1.74
N ASP A 147 16.18 4.30 3.05
CA ASP A 147 16.66 5.34 3.96
C ASP A 147 17.65 4.74 4.98
N CYS A 148 18.82 5.35 5.14
CA CYS A 148 19.76 5.07 6.22
C CYS A 148 19.51 6.06 7.36
N LYS A 149 19.63 5.61 8.62
CA LYS A 149 19.48 6.46 9.80
C LYS A 149 20.45 7.66 9.78
N ASP A 150 21.68 7.43 9.34
CA ASP A 150 22.75 8.42 9.40
C ASP A 150 22.86 9.24 8.09
N CYS A 151 22.59 8.62 6.94
CA CYS A 151 22.74 9.27 5.63
C CYS A 151 21.43 9.80 5.02
N GLY A 152 20.28 9.55 5.66
CA GLY A 152 18.96 9.86 5.10
C GLY A 152 18.63 8.99 3.88
N LYS A 153 17.96 9.57 2.88
CA LYS A 153 17.59 8.86 1.64
C LYS A 153 18.84 8.52 0.83
N ILE A 154 19.11 7.22 0.65
CA ILE A 154 20.29 6.74 -0.09
C ILE A 154 19.96 6.24 -1.49
N ALA A 155 18.74 5.75 -1.71
CA ALA A 155 18.27 5.29 -3.02
C ALA A 155 16.75 5.46 -3.16
N GLU A 156 16.28 5.79 -4.37
CA GLU A 156 14.85 5.89 -4.70
C GLU A 156 14.61 5.61 -6.18
N ARG A 157 13.61 4.78 -6.49
CA ARG A 157 13.09 4.55 -7.84
C ARG A 157 11.99 5.58 -8.14
N ALA A 158 12.16 6.36 -9.20
CA ALA A 158 11.22 7.42 -9.60
C ALA A 158 10.95 7.49 -11.11
N ASP A 159 11.59 6.62 -11.89
CA ASP A 159 11.52 6.54 -13.35
C ASP A 159 10.27 5.82 -13.88
N ALA A 160 9.73 4.87 -13.11
CA ALA A 160 8.52 4.11 -13.44
C ALA A 160 7.68 3.85 -12.18
N CYS A 161 6.39 3.56 -12.38
CA CYS A 161 5.50 3.24 -11.27
C CYS A 161 5.99 1.99 -10.50
N PRO A 162 6.28 2.08 -9.19
CA PRO A 162 6.85 0.94 -8.46
C PRO A 162 5.93 -0.28 -8.38
N ILE A 163 4.60 -0.08 -8.47
CA ILE A 163 3.62 -1.16 -8.38
C ILE A 163 3.43 -1.91 -9.69
N CYS A 164 3.44 -1.21 -10.83
CA CYS A 164 2.99 -1.79 -12.10
C CYS A 164 3.86 -1.46 -13.32
N GLU A 165 4.98 -0.78 -13.08
CA GLU A 165 6.02 -0.39 -14.04
C GLU A 165 5.53 0.50 -15.19
N SER A 166 4.31 1.02 -15.11
CA SER A 166 3.81 1.98 -16.09
C SER A 166 4.68 3.24 -16.09
N PRO A 167 4.98 3.81 -17.28
CA PRO A 167 5.70 5.08 -17.41
C PRO A 167 4.86 6.30 -17.04
N ALA A 168 3.58 6.11 -16.67
CA ALA A 168 2.67 7.18 -16.31
C ALA A 168 3.20 7.99 -15.11
N PRO A 169 2.91 9.32 -15.06
CA PRO A 169 3.40 10.17 -13.99
C PRO A 169 2.98 9.65 -12.62
N ILE A 170 3.98 9.41 -11.79
CA ILE A 170 3.84 8.99 -10.40
C ILE A 170 3.23 10.16 -9.64
N ARG A 171 1.96 10.05 -9.21
CA ARG A 171 1.26 11.10 -8.44
C ARG A 171 2.03 11.52 -7.19
N ALA A 172 1.99 12.77 -6.74
CA ALA A 172 2.38 13.06 -5.36
C ALA A 172 1.40 12.35 -4.40
N ARG A 173 1.91 11.68 -3.35
CA ARG A 173 1.09 11.37 -2.17
C ARG A 173 1.13 12.57 -1.24
N PHE A 174 -0.01 12.88 -0.62
CA PHE A 174 -0.13 14.01 0.30
C PHE A 174 0.93 13.86 1.41
N SER A 175 1.83 14.84 1.50
CA SER A 175 2.88 14.94 2.54
C SER A 175 2.33 15.57 3.81
#